data_AF-G5A893-F1
#
_entry.id   AF-G5A893-F1
#
_cell.length_a   1.000
_cell.length_b   1.000
_cell.length_c   1.000
_cell.angle_alpha   90.00
_cell.angle_beta   90.00
_cell.angle_gamma   90.00
#
_symmetry.space_group_name_H-M   'P 1'
#
loop_
_entity.id
_entity.type
_entity.pdbx_description
1 polymer ?
#
loop_
_entity_poly.entity_id
_entity_poly.type
_entity_poly.pdbx_seq_one_letter_code
_entity_poly.pdbx_strand_id
1 'polypeptide(L)'
;MAQPIVFAVEGATQFSTQSTTTYRYIISLESEKLSIWLEDRSSKKQWQVAKDRKKTAANVFVDACARDYVACFKQCLDCPLDNKEDIQQKLTALSGGKLQLELGLKIRLLRAARSVKY
;
A
#
# COMPACT_ATOMS: atom_id res chain seq x y z
N MET A 1 -20.26 -22.84 -10.34
CA MET A 1 -18.85 -22.46 -10.07
C MET A 1 -18.88 -21.10 -9.38
N ALA A 2 -18.49 -21.01 -8.11
CA ALA A 2 -18.43 -19.73 -7.42
C ALA A 2 -17.23 -18.95 -7.98
N GLN A 3 -17.47 -17.77 -8.56
CA GLN A 3 -16.38 -16.85 -8.85
C GLN A 3 -15.70 -16.50 -7.50
N PRO A 4 -14.36 -16.51 -7.42
CA PRO A 4 -13.70 -16.05 -6.22
C PRO A 4 -14.16 -14.62 -5.93
N ILE A 5 -14.59 -14.35 -4.70
CA ILE A 5 -14.95 -12.99 -4.30
C ILE A 5 -13.65 -12.17 -4.32
N VAL A 6 -13.47 -11.39 -5.38
CA VAL A 6 -12.38 -10.43 -5.52
C VAL A 6 -12.89 -9.10 -4.99
N PHE A 7 -12.26 -8.60 -3.93
CA PHE A 7 -12.45 -7.20 -3.51
C PHE A 7 -11.28 -6.39 -4.07
N ALA A 8 -11.55 -5.30 -4.79
CA ALA A 8 -10.52 -4.44 -5.34
C ALA A 8 -10.89 -2.97 -5.18
N VAL A 9 -9.87 -2.14 -4.93
CA VAL A 9 -9.98 -0.68 -4.91
C VAL A 9 -8.93 -0.09 -5.83
N GLU A 10 -9.28 0.97 -6.52
CA GLU A 10 -8.38 1.68 -7.43
C GLU A 10 -8.15 3.13 -6.97
N GLY A 11 -7.10 3.74 -7.52
CA GLY A 11 -6.80 5.14 -7.29
C GLY A 11 -5.57 5.61 -8.04
N ALA A 12 -5.17 6.84 -7.75
CA ALA A 12 -3.96 7.44 -8.27
C ALA A 12 -3.17 8.10 -7.15
N THR A 13 -1.85 8.05 -7.23
CA THR A 13 -0.95 8.58 -6.20
C THR A 13 0.29 9.22 -6.80
N GLN A 14 0.92 10.07 -6.01
CA GLN A 14 2.25 10.64 -6.26
C GLN A 14 3.15 10.31 -5.07
N PHE A 15 4.42 10.05 -5.35
CA PHE A 15 5.41 9.70 -4.31
C PHE A 15 6.44 10.81 -4.06
N SER A 16 6.44 11.87 -4.87
CA SER A 16 7.30 13.04 -4.69
C SER A 16 6.57 14.31 -5.10
N THR A 17 6.70 15.37 -4.29
CA THR A 17 6.21 16.71 -4.65
C THR A 17 7.07 17.39 -5.71
N GLN A 18 8.28 16.87 -5.92
CA GLN A 18 9.23 17.37 -6.91
C GLN A 18 9.03 16.74 -8.30
N SER A 19 8.25 15.66 -8.40
CA SER A 19 7.95 15.03 -9.69
C SER A 19 6.47 15.19 -10.05
N THR A 20 6.20 15.37 -11.35
CA THR A 20 4.84 15.32 -11.90
C THR A 20 4.39 13.88 -12.20
N THR A 21 5.27 12.90 -11.95
CA THR A 21 5.01 11.48 -12.17
C THR A 21 3.87 11.01 -11.27
N THR A 22 2.78 10.61 -11.90
CA THR A 22 1.60 10.09 -11.22
C THR A 22 1.47 8.60 -11.54
N TYR A 23 1.10 7.82 -10.53
CA TYR A 23 0.92 6.39 -10.65
C TYR A 23 -0.55 6.03 -10.50
N ARG A 24 -1.04 5.06 -11.27
CA ARG A 24 -2.31 4.38 -11.00
C ARG A 24 -2.03 3.18 -10.14
N TYR A 25 -2.91 2.87 -9.20
CA TYR A 25 -2.78 1.68 -8.38
C TYR A 25 -4.10 0.91 -8.31
N ILE A 26 -3.98 -0.39 -8.09
CA ILE A 26 -5.10 -1.28 -7.73
C ILE A 26 -4.64 -2.11 -6.53
N ILE A 27 -5.43 -2.09 -5.45
CA ILE A 27 -5.23 -2.98 -4.31
C ILE A 27 -6.33 -4.03 -4.39
N SER A 28 -5.94 -5.29 -4.56
CA SER A 28 -6.86 -6.42 -4.65
C SER A 28 -6.68 -7.37 -3.47
N LEU A 29 -7.79 -7.98 -3.08
CA LEU A 29 -7.88 -9.02 -2.08
C LEU A 29 -8.62 -10.21 -2.71
N GLU A 30 -7.88 -11.28 -2.93
CA GLU A 30 -8.41 -12.53 -3.49
C GLU A 30 -8.03 -13.68 -2.55
N SER A 31 -9.04 -14.38 -2.02
CA SER A 31 -8.81 -15.52 -1.11
C SER A 31 -7.85 -15.20 0.05
N GLU A 32 -8.07 -14.08 0.74
CA GLU A 32 -7.21 -13.55 1.83
C GLU A 32 -5.78 -13.14 1.40
N LYS A 33 -5.45 -13.19 0.12
CA LYS A 33 -4.19 -12.70 -0.44
C LYS A 33 -4.35 -11.27 -0.93
N LEU A 34 -3.58 -10.38 -0.33
CA LEU A 34 -3.54 -8.98 -0.73
C LEU A 34 -2.44 -8.76 -1.76
N SER A 35 -2.78 -8.11 -2.87
CA SER A 35 -1.81 -7.60 -3.83
C SER A 35 -2.01 -6.12 -4.15
N ILE A 36 -0.91 -5.44 -4.46
CA ILE A 36 -0.89 -4.08 -4.95
C ILE A 36 -0.29 -4.10 -6.34
N TRP A 37 -1.05 -3.62 -7.32
CA TRP A 37 -0.59 -3.34 -8.66
C TRP A 37 -0.37 -1.83 -8.81
N LEU A 38 0.69 -1.44 -9.50
CA LEU A 38 1.10 -0.05 -9.70
C LEU A 38 1.51 0.15 -11.16
N GLU A 39 1.07 1.25 -11.76
CA GLU A 39 1.47 1.68 -13.10
C GLU A 39 1.93 3.13 -13.10
N ASP A 40 3.10 3.40 -13.69
CA ASP A 40 3.52 4.75 -14.04
C ASP A 40 2.70 5.26 -15.24
N ARG A 41 1.93 6.35 -15.06
CA ARG A 41 1.06 6.88 -16.11
C ARG A 41 1.83 7.42 -17.32
N SER A 42 3.07 7.85 -17.13
CA SER A 42 3.92 8.42 -18.18
C SER A 42 4.62 7.32 -18.96
N SER A 43 5.34 6.42 -18.28
CA SER A 43 6.14 5.38 -18.94
C SER A 43 5.36 4.11 -19.28
N LYS A 44 4.15 3.95 -18.72
CA LYS A 44 3.31 2.74 -18.79
C LYS A 44 3.97 1.48 -18.21
N LYS A 45 5.07 1.62 -17.49
CA LYS A 45 5.67 0.51 -16.75
C LYS A 45 4.76 0.09 -15.61
N GLN A 46 4.68 -1.22 -15.39
CA GLN A 46 3.76 -1.83 -14.44
C GLN A 46 4.52 -2.74 -13.49
N TRP A 47 4.09 -2.75 -12.23
CA TRP A 47 4.63 -3.58 -11.17
C TRP A 47 3.49 -4.18 -10.36
N GLN A 48 3.69 -5.39 -9.87
CA GLN A 48 2.77 -6.04 -8.96
C GLN A 48 3.54 -6.59 -7.77
N VAL A 49 3.04 -6.29 -6.58
CA VAL A 49 3.48 -6.89 -5.32
C VAL A 49 2.34 -7.76 -4.82
N ALA A 50 2.57 -9.07 -4.72
CA ALA A 50 1.70 -9.95 -3.97
C ALA A 50 2.30 -10.09 -2.58
N LYS A 51 1.57 -9.67 -1.55
CA LYS A 51 2.03 -9.87 -0.18
C LYS A 51 1.70 -11.30 0.19
N ASP A 52 2.62 -12.21 -0.08
CA ASP A 52 2.62 -13.49 0.59
C ASP A 52 2.79 -13.22 2.09
N ARG A 53 1.99 -13.88 2.91
CA ARG A 53 1.67 -13.46 4.29
C ARG A 53 2.87 -13.64 5.24
N LYS A 54 4.02 -12.99 5.03
CA LYS A 54 5.07 -12.83 6.05
C LYS A 54 4.58 -11.80 7.07
N LYS A 55 3.60 -12.24 7.87
CA LYS A 55 3.23 -11.64 9.14
C LYS A 55 4.38 -11.89 10.10
N THR A 56 5.33 -10.97 10.21
CA THR A 56 6.06 -10.84 11.46
C THR A 56 5.06 -10.41 12.54
N ALA A 57 5.11 -11.03 13.73
CA ALA A 57 4.14 -10.78 14.81
C ALA A 57 3.98 -9.29 15.16
N ALA A 58 5.01 -8.46 14.90
CA ALA A 58 5.00 -7.01 15.07
C ALA A 58 4.01 -6.26 14.15
N ASN A 59 3.65 -6.83 13.00
CA ASN A 59 2.84 -6.19 11.96
C ASN A 59 1.38 -6.67 11.91
N VAL A 60 0.99 -7.53 12.86
CA VAL A 60 -0.38 -8.03 13.01
C VAL A 60 -1.13 -7.15 14.00
N PHE A 61 -2.27 -6.61 13.60
CA PHE A 61 -3.27 -6.12 14.55
C PHE A 61 -4.15 -7.31 14.91
N VAL A 62 -4.37 -7.52 16.21
CA VAL A 62 -5.08 -8.70 16.76
C VAL A 62 -6.48 -8.84 16.16
N ASP A 63 -7.14 -7.71 15.85
CA ASP A 63 -8.50 -7.69 15.32
C ASP A 63 -8.60 -7.24 13.84
N ALA A 64 -7.49 -7.09 13.11
CA ALA A 64 -7.56 -6.67 11.70
C ALA A 64 -7.76 -7.83 10.74
N CYS A 65 -8.83 -7.77 9.96
CA CYS A 65 -9.07 -8.61 8.80
C CYS A 65 -8.33 -8.09 7.56
N ALA A 66 -8.30 -8.87 6.48
CA ALA A 66 -7.58 -8.47 5.26
C ALA A 66 -8.11 -7.16 4.65
N ARG A 67 -9.40 -6.84 4.81
CA ARG A 67 -9.98 -5.57 4.33
C ARG A 67 -9.44 -4.35 5.08
N ASP A 68 -9.12 -4.48 6.36
CA ASP A 68 -8.54 -3.39 7.14
C ASP A 68 -7.16 -3.01 6.60
N TYR A 69 -6.38 -4.00 6.15
CA TYR A 69 -5.11 -3.72 5.46
C TYR A 69 -5.32 -3.06 4.10
N VAL A 70 -6.36 -3.44 3.34
CA VAL A 70 -6.69 -2.75 2.07
C VAL A 70 -7.02 -1.28 2.34
N ALA A 71 -7.84 -1.00 3.35
CA ALA A 71 -8.16 0.36 3.75
C ALA A 71 -6.91 1.14 4.19
N CYS A 72 -6.05 0.53 5.01
CA CYS A 72 -4.79 1.13 5.45
C CYS A 72 -3.87 1.49 4.27
N PHE A 73 -3.66 0.56 3.34
CA PHE A 73 -2.81 0.81 2.18
C PHE A 73 -3.39 1.85 1.24
N LYS A 74 -4.71 1.82 1.04
CA LYS A 74 -5.40 2.88 0.28
C LYS A 74 -5.19 4.23 0.94
N GLN A 75 -5.33 4.31 2.26
CA GLN A 75 -5.10 5.53 3.01
C GLN A 75 -3.66 6.03 2.87
N CYS A 76 -2.66 5.13 2.89
CA CYS A 76 -1.29 5.51 2.58
C CYS A 76 -1.17 6.08 1.17
N LEU A 77 -1.70 5.41 0.16
CA LEU A 77 -1.53 5.83 -1.23
C LEU A 77 -2.32 7.11 -1.57
N ASP A 78 -3.44 7.35 -0.91
CA ASP A 78 -4.26 8.55 -1.10
C ASP A 78 -3.78 9.75 -0.25
N CYS A 79 -2.87 9.53 0.69
CA CYS A 79 -2.41 10.60 1.57
C CYS A 79 -1.61 11.65 0.79
N PRO A 80 -1.98 12.94 0.90
CA PRO A 80 -1.18 14.03 0.37
C PRO A 80 0.24 14.04 0.96
N LEU A 81 1.23 14.34 0.12
CA LEU A 81 2.64 14.30 0.51
C LEU A 81 3.05 15.40 1.50
N ASP A 82 2.21 16.41 1.73
CA ASP A 82 2.41 17.51 2.69
C ASP A 82 1.92 17.17 4.11
N ASN A 83 1.09 16.13 4.27
CA ASN A 83 0.52 15.73 5.55
C ASN A 83 1.08 14.37 6.02
N LYS A 84 2.27 14.37 6.64
CA LYS A 84 3.05 13.15 6.95
C LYS A 84 3.09 12.75 8.43
N GLU A 85 2.33 13.39 9.32
CA GLU A 85 2.52 13.16 10.76
C GLU A 85 2.24 11.71 11.18
N ASP A 86 1.25 11.07 10.54
CA ASP A 86 0.84 9.71 10.88
C ASP A 86 0.83 8.75 9.69
N ILE A 87 1.14 9.20 8.48
CA ILE A 87 1.13 8.37 7.26
C ILE A 87 2.40 8.63 6.43
N GLN A 88 2.99 7.57 5.90
CA GLN A 88 4.15 7.63 5.03
C GLN A 88 3.94 6.73 3.81
N GLN A 89 4.19 7.26 2.62
CA GLN A 89 4.45 6.46 1.43
C GLN A 89 5.80 6.83 0.84
N LYS A 90 6.53 5.84 0.34
CA LYS A 90 7.78 6.05 -0.38
C LYS A 90 7.93 5.00 -1.47
N LEU A 91 8.38 5.44 -2.64
CA LEU A 91 8.72 4.58 -3.75
C LEU A 91 10.19 4.79 -4.09
N THR A 92 10.98 3.72 -3.97
CA THR A 92 12.42 3.74 -4.27
C THR A 92 12.69 2.88 -5.50
N ALA A 93 13.38 3.46 -6.49
CA ALA A 93 13.86 2.68 -7.63
C ALA A 93 15.03 1.79 -7.21
N LEU A 94 14.95 0.50 -7.55
CA LEU A 94 16.02 -0.47 -7.36
C LEU A 94 16.69 -0.79 -8.70
N SER A 95 17.84 -1.46 -8.64
CA SER A 95 18.52 -1.96 -9.83
C SER A 95 17.64 -2.95 -10.61
N GLY A 96 17.82 -2.98 -11.94
CA GLY A 96 17.07 -3.88 -12.82
C GLY A 96 15.60 -3.50 -13.03
N GLY A 97 15.23 -2.23 -12.85
CA GLY A 97 13.87 -1.74 -13.11
C GLY A 97 12.83 -2.18 -12.07
N LYS A 98 13.28 -2.71 -10.94
CA LYS A 98 12.43 -3.06 -9.80
C LYS A 98 12.14 -1.82 -8.95
N LEU A 99 11.06 -1.87 -8.18
CA LEU A 99 10.68 -0.84 -7.23
C LEU A 99 10.53 -1.44 -5.84
N GLN A 100 10.88 -0.65 -4.83
CA GLN A 100 10.52 -0.90 -3.44
C GLN A 100 9.45 0.11 -3.03
N LEU A 101 8.26 -0.41 -2.70
CA LEU A 101 7.18 0.37 -2.11
C LEU A 101 7.25 0.20 -0.59
N GLU A 102 7.38 1.31 0.13
CA GLU A 102 7.31 1.35 1.59
C GLU A 102 6.03 2.09 2.00
N LEU A 103 5.17 1.44 2.77
CA LEU A 103 3.95 2.04 3.33
C LEU A 103 4.03 2.05 4.86
N GLY A 104 3.87 3.23 5.45
CA GLY A 104 3.92 3.45 6.89
C GLY A 104 2.62 4.05 7.43
N LEU A 105 2.08 3.47 8.49
CA LEU A 105 1.01 4.09 9.29
C LEU A 105 1.42 4.15 10.75
N LYS A 106 1.20 5.30 11.36
CA LYS A 106 1.26 5.51 12.79
C LYS A 106 -0.14 5.39 13.35
N ILE A 107 -0.37 4.33 14.08
CA ILE A 107 -1.68 4.06 14.70
C ILE A 107 -1.58 4.45 16.16
N ARG A 108 -2.46 5.38 16.56
CA ARG A 108 -2.59 5.86 17.93
C ARG A 108 -3.71 5.07 18.60
N LEU A 109 -3.37 4.21 19.55
CA LEU A 109 -4.33 3.45 20.36
C LEU A 109 -4.28 3.98 21.78
N LEU A 110 -5.29 4.78 22.17
CA LEU A 110 -5.70 5.29 23.49
C LEU A 110 -4.63 5.75 24.51
N ARG A 111 -3.43 5.15 24.60
CA ARG A 111 -2.24 5.56 25.37
C ARG A 111 -0.88 5.21 24.72
N ALA A 112 -0.85 4.61 23.52
CA ALA A 112 0.39 4.21 22.83
C ALA A 112 0.33 4.50 21.32
N ALA A 113 1.45 4.94 20.74
CA ALA A 113 1.60 5.10 19.30
C ALA A 113 2.50 3.98 18.76
N ARG A 114 2.04 3.26 17.73
CA ARG A 114 2.83 2.25 17.02
C ARG A 114 3.00 2.66 15.56
N SER A 115 4.26 2.69 15.10
CA SER A 115 4.57 2.89 13.68
C SER A 115 4.73 1.52 13.01
N VAL A 116 3.90 1.23 12.03
CA VAL A 116 3.95 -0.02 11.27
C VAL A 116 4.40 0.29 9.86
N LYS A 117 5.43 -0.41 9.38
CA LYS A 117 5.96 -0.30 8.01
C LYS A 117 5.79 -1.62 7.26
N TYR A 118 5.41 -1.51 6.00
CA TYR A 118 5.16 -2.62 5.09
C TYR A 118 5.96 -2.50 3.80
#